data_AF-A0A3P5X4Z3-F1
#
_entry.id   AF-A0A3P5X4Z3-F1
#
_cell.length_a   1.000
_cell.length_b   1.000
_cell.length_c   1.000
_cell.angle_alpha   90.00
_cell.angle_beta   90.00
_cell.angle_gamma   90.00
#
_symmetry.space_group_name_H-M   'P 1'
#
loop_
_entity.id
_entity.type
_entity.pdbx_description
1 polymer ?
#
loop_
_entity_poly.entity_id
_entity_poly.type
_entity_poly.pdbx_seq_one_letter_code
_entity_poly.pdbx_strand_id
1 'polypeptide(L)'
;MRDWLTEAGFPGVEEDGDALWARLTDGTTEFRADPGPDEVWRLTLRWPVRLSAPAITAWNAAHPAAALGLTEGETCLTMTAKGPEDLAVWQALTTGMIALCRETRRAQRARGEGM
;
A
#
# COMPACT_ATOMS: atom_id res chain seq x y z
N MET A 1 -6.85 7.36 -14.58
CA MET A 1 -6.20 6.36 -13.71
C MET A 1 -5.42 5.29 -14.47
N ARG A 2 -6.02 4.49 -15.38
CA ARG A 2 -5.27 3.48 -16.15
C ARG A 2 -4.05 4.05 -16.88
N ASP A 3 -4.25 5.17 -17.57
CA ASP A 3 -3.16 5.87 -18.26
C ASP A 3 -2.11 6.38 -17.26
N TRP A 4 -2.55 6.97 -16.14
CA TRP A 4 -1.66 7.42 -15.07
C TRP A 4 -0.78 6.29 -14.54
N LEU A 5 -1.36 5.10 -14.30
CA LEU A 5 -0.62 3.93 -13.83
C LEU A 5 0.42 3.46 -14.85
N THR A 6 0.04 3.45 -16.13
CA THR A 6 0.91 3.02 -17.23
C THR A 6 2.08 4.00 -17.43
N GLU A 7 1.79 5.30 -17.42
CA GLU A 7 2.78 6.37 -17.53
C GLU A 7 3.72 6.44 -16.33
N ALA A 8 3.20 6.20 -15.12
CA ALA A 8 4.00 6.08 -13.90
C ALA A 8 4.84 4.79 -13.86
N GLY A 9 4.69 3.89 -14.84
CA GLY A 9 5.50 2.69 -14.99
C GLY A 9 5.09 1.53 -14.09
N PHE A 10 3.86 1.50 -13.58
CA PHE A 10 3.36 0.31 -12.87
C PHE A 10 3.09 -0.83 -13.86
N PRO A 11 3.68 -2.01 -13.68
CA PRO A 11 3.45 -3.14 -14.57
C PRO A 11 2.12 -3.83 -14.29
N GLY A 12 1.62 -4.58 -15.29
CA GLY A 12 0.48 -5.49 -15.12
C GLY A 12 -0.81 -4.79 -14.73
N VAL A 13 -1.14 -3.68 -15.40
CA VAL A 13 -2.41 -2.96 -15.15
C VAL A 13 -3.56 -3.78 -15.74
N GLU A 14 -4.45 -4.26 -14.87
CA GLU A 14 -5.59 -5.11 -15.19
C GLU A 14 -6.90 -4.46 -14.70
N GLU A 15 -7.98 -4.72 -15.42
CA GLU A 15 -9.33 -4.24 -15.09
C GLU A 15 -10.16 -5.38 -14.49
N ASP A 16 -10.85 -5.11 -13.38
CA ASP A 16 -11.78 -6.02 -12.72
C ASP A 16 -13.04 -5.25 -12.32
N GLY A 17 -14.05 -5.28 -13.19
CA GLY A 17 -15.22 -4.41 -13.08
C GLY A 17 -14.82 -2.94 -13.18
N ASP A 18 -15.17 -2.15 -12.17
CA ASP A 18 -14.81 -0.73 -12.08
C ASP A 18 -13.45 -0.50 -11.41
N ALA A 19 -12.84 -1.54 -10.84
CA ALA A 19 -11.54 -1.44 -10.17
C ALA A 19 -10.38 -1.74 -11.12
N LEU A 20 -9.24 -1.15 -10.81
CA LEU A 20 -7.97 -1.45 -11.48
C LEU A 20 -7.04 -2.16 -10.50
N TRP A 21 -6.30 -3.13 -11.02
CA TRP A 21 -5.19 -3.78 -10.33
C TRP A 21 -3.89 -3.43 -11.02
N ALA A 22 -2.83 -3.21 -10.26
CA ALA A 22 -1.50 -3.01 -10.79
C ALA A 22 -0.44 -3.53 -9.83
N ARG A 23 0.70 -3.95 -10.37
CA ARG A 23 1.85 -4.34 -9.56
C ARG A 23 2.64 -3.12 -9.16
N LEU A 24 3.22 -3.15 -7.96
CA LEU A 24 4.31 -2.24 -7.60
C LEU A 24 5.47 -2.44 -8.58
N THR A 25 6.31 -1.42 -8.72
CA THR A 25 7.42 -1.44 -9.69
C THR A 25 8.49 -2.50 -9.40
N ASP A 26 8.54 -3.04 -8.18
CA ASP A 26 9.39 -4.19 -7.86
C ASP A 26 8.82 -5.53 -8.40
N GLY A 27 7.60 -5.50 -8.94
CA GLY A 27 6.90 -6.63 -9.55
C GLY A 27 6.37 -7.67 -8.56
N THR A 28 6.55 -7.46 -7.25
CA THR A 28 6.30 -8.52 -6.26
C THR A 28 4.94 -8.48 -5.61
N THR A 29 4.22 -7.36 -5.70
CA THR A 29 2.96 -7.17 -4.97
C THR A 29 2.02 -6.29 -5.76
N GLU A 30 0.73 -6.62 -5.66
CA GLU A 30 -0.34 -5.92 -6.35
C GLU A 30 -1.06 -4.98 -5.38
N PHE A 31 -1.52 -3.85 -5.92
CA PHE A 31 -2.44 -2.96 -5.26
C PHE A 31 -3.67 -2.76 -6.12
N ARG A 32 -4.76 -2.39 -5.45
CA ARG A 32 -6.05 -2.11 -6.06
C ARG A 32 -6.30 -0.61 -6.08
N ALA A 33 -6.86 -0.12 -7.17
CA ALA A 33 -7.35 1.23 -7.31
C ALA A 33 -8.85 1.19 -7.57
N ASP A 34 -9.63 1.68 -6.62
CA ASP A 34 -11.07 1.79 -6.70
C ASP A 34 -11.49 3.21 -7.11
N PRO A 35 -12.47 3.38 -8.00
CA PRO A 35 -13.00 4.70 -8.31
C PRO A 35 -13.77 5.24 -7.11
N GLY A 36 -13.54 6.51 -6.79
CA GLY A 36 -14.30 7.26 -5.82
C GLY A 36 -15.07 8.42 -6.47
N PRO A 37 -15.77 9.23 -5.67
CA PRO A 37 -16.48 10.40 -6.17
C PRO A 37 -15.50 11.43 -6.74
N ASP A 38 -15.99 12.26 -7.68
CA ASP A 38 -15.26 13.40 -8.26
C ASP A 38 -13.88 13.03 -8.84
N GLU A 39 -13.81 11.87 -9.52
CA GLU A 39 -12.58 11.33 -10.13
C GLU A 39 -11.43 11.07 -9.13
N VAL A 40 -11.73 11.04 -7.83
CA VAL A 40 -10.74 10.69 -6.80
C VAL A 40 -10.65 9.19 -6.67
N TRP A 41 -9.48 8.62 -6.94
CA TRP A 41 -9.23 7.19 -6.84
C TRP A 41 -8.75 6.82 -5.44
N ARG A 42 -9.19 5.67 -4.93
CA ARG A 42 -8.70 5.09 -3.69
C ARG A 42 -7.72 3.96 -4.00
N LEU A 43 -6.46 4.15 -3.64
CA LEU A 43 -5.42 3.13 -3.74
C LEU A 43 -5.40 2.31 -2.45
N THR A 44 -5.31 0.99 -2.57
CA THR A 44 -5.29 0.04 -1.46
C THR A 44 -4.22 -1.02 -1.69
N LEU A 45 -3.30 -1.15 -0.74
CA LEU A 45 -2.28 -2.20 -0.71
C LEU A 45 -2.44 -3.02 0.58
N ARG A 46 -2.63 -4.33 0.44
CA ARG A 46 -2.65 -5.28 1.57
C ARG A 46 -1.31 -5.97 1.69
N TRP A 47 -0.85 -6.18 2.93
CA TRP A 47 0.36 -6.92 3.22
C TRP A 47 0.13 -7.93 4.35
N PRO A 48 0.52 -9.21 4.21
CA PRO A 48 0.22 -10.29 5.14
C PRO A 48 1.15 -10.26 6.37
N VAL A 49 1.16 -9.13 7.06
CA VAL A 49 1.82 -8.91 8.36
C VAL A 49 0.85 -8.12 9.20
N ARG A 50 0.69 -8.49 10.48
CA ARG A 50 -0.08 -7.71 11.44
C ARG A 50 0.84 -6.76 12.18
N LEU A 51 0.78 -5.47 11.86
CA LEU A 51 1.48 -4.44 12.63
C LEU A 51 0.80 -4.19 13.99
N SER A 52 1.59 -3.72 14.95
CA SER A 52 1.08 -3.32 16.27
C SER A 52 0.38 -1.95 16.19
N ALA A 53 -0.56 -1.70 17.09
CA ALA A 53 -1.23 -0.41 17.16
C ALA A 53 -0.26 0.78 17.30
N PRO A 54 0.79 0.73 18.14
CA PRO A 54 1.79 1.81 18.21
C PRO A 54 2.52 2.06 16.88
N ALA A 55 2.86 1.01 16.13
CA ALA A 55 3.53 1.15 14.84
C ALA A 55 2.61 1.80 13.81
N ILE A 56 1.33 1.42 13.79
CA ILE A 56 0.31 2.03 12.93
C ILE A 56 0.13 3.51 13.27
N THR A 57 -0.01 3.86 14.54
CA THR A 57 -0.17 5.25 14.98
C THR A 57 1.04 6.10 14.61
N ALA A 58 2.26 5.59 14.85
CA ALA A 58 3.49 6.30 14.50
C ALA A 58 3.62 6.52 12.99
N TRP A 59 3.27 5.49 12.19
CA TRP A 59 3.28 5.61 10.74
C TRP A 59 2.30 6.67 10.23
N ASN A 60 1.06 6.65 10.72
CA ASN A 60 0.01 7.59 10.30
C ASN A 60 0.34 9.03 10.71
N ALA A 61 0.97 9.23 11.87
CA ALA A 61 1.44 10.54 12.29
C ALA A 61 2.55 11.09 11.37
N ALA A 62 3.41 10.22 10.84
CA ALA A 62 4.49 10.61 9.94
C ALA A 62 4.04 10.79 8.47
N HIS A 63 2.93 10.17 8.06
CA HIS A 63 2.48 10.14 6.67
C HIS A 63 1.01 10.57 6.54
N PRO A 64 0.68 11.87 6.71
CA PRO A 64 -0.71 12.33 6.72
C PRO A 64 -1.45 12.16 5.38
N ALA A 65 -0.73 11.91 4.29
CA ALA A 65 -1.30 11.66 2.96
C ALA A 65 -1.96 10.27 2.84
N ALA A 66 -1.62 9.31 3.72
CA ALA A 66 -2.12 7.94 3.65
C ALA A 66 -2.53 7.42 5.02
N ALA A 67 -3.40 6.42 5.02
CA ALA A 67 -3.85 5.75 6.22
C ALA A 67 -3.39 4.29 6.21
N LEU A 68 -2.65 3.92 7.25
CA LEU A 68 -2.32 2.55 7.58
C LEU A 68 -3.29 2.03 8.63
N GLY A 69 -3.74 0.79 8.47
CA GLY A 69 -4.66 0.14 9.40
C GLY A 69 -4.58 -1.38 9.30
N LEU A 70 -5.58 -2.05 9.89
CA LEU A 70 -5.77 -3.49 9.75
C LEU A 70 -7.07 -3.80 9.03
N THR A 71 -7.03 -4.73 8.09
CA THR A 71 -8.20 -5.28 7.41
C THR A 71 -8.07 -6.80 7.47
N GLU A 72 -9.04 -7.48 8.07
CA GLU A 72 -9.03 -8.94 8.22
C GLU A 72 -7.76 -9.50 8.88
N GLY A 73 -7.14 -8.72 9.77
CA GLY A 73 -5.91 -9.09 10.47
C GLY A 73 -4.62 -8.78 9.72
N GLU A 74 -4.70 -8.27 8.50
CA GLU A 74 -3.56 -7.88 7.67
C GLU A 74 -3.36 -6.37 7.66
N THR A 75 -2.11 -5.93 7.47
CA THR A 75 -1.80 -4.51 7.31
C THR A 75 -2.34 -4.02 5.98
N CYS A 76 -3.05 -2.90 6.02
CA CYS A 76 -3.68 -2.29 4.86
C CYS A 76 -3.26 -0.82 4.78
N LEU A 77 -2.59 -0.45 3.70
CA LEU A 77 -2.24 0.94 3.37
C LEU A 77 -3.25 1.47 2.35
N THR A 78 -3.79 2.65 2.62
CA THR A 78 -4.74 3.32 1.73
C THR A 78 -4.35 4.77 1.49
N MET A 79 -4.55 5.26 0.26
CA MET A 79 -4.29 6.64 -0.13
C MET A 79 -5.30 7.09 -1.18
N THR A 80 -5.69 8.36 -1.18
CA THR A 80 -6.46 8.93 -2.29
C THR A 80 -5.52 9.52 -3.34
N ALA A 81 -5.77 9.24 -4.62
CA ALA A 81 -5.08 9.85 -5.75
C ALA A 81 -6.07 10.69 -6.56
N LYS A 82 -5.72 11.95 -6.80
CA LYS A 82 -6.50 12.91 -7.59
C LYS A 82 -5.84 13.19 -8.95
N GLY A 83 -4.55 12.91 -9.06
CA GLY A 83 -3.79 13.08 -10.29
C GLY A 83 -2.62 12.10 -10.40
N PRO A 84 -1.96 12.06 -11.57
CA PRO A 84 -0.79 11.21 -11.80
C PRO A 84 0.39 11.52 -10.87
N GLU A 85 0.52 12.75 -10.37
CA GLU A 85 1.57 13.16 -9.43
C GLU A 85 1.50 12.42 -8.09
N ASP A 86 0.31 12.02 -7.67
CA ASP A 86 0.10 11.29 -6.41
C ASP A 86 0.71 9.88 -6.48
N LEU A 87 0.90 9.33 -7.69
CA LEU A 87 1.44 7.99 -7.87
C LEU A 87 2.91 7.86 -7.42
N ALA A 88 3.69 8.95 -7.52
CA ALA A 88 5.04 8.98 -6.97
C ALA A 88 5.02 8.91 -5.43
N VAL A 89 4.06 9.60 -4.81
CA VAL A 89 3.85 9.55 -3.35
C VAL A 89 3.42 8.15 -2.92
N TRP A 90 2.50 7.53 -3.66
CA TRP A 90 2.08 6.14 -3.45
C TRP A 90 3.26 5.17 -3.47
N GLN A 91 4.15 5.28 -4.46
CA GLN A 91 5.31 4.41 -4.60
C GLN A 91 6.29 4.53 -3.42
N ALA A 92 6.54 5.75 -2.93
CA ALA A 92 7.38 5.97 -1.76
C ALA A 92 6.75 5.38 -0.49
N LEU A 93 5.46 5.60 -0.28
CA LEU A 93 4.72 5.11 0.89
C LEU A 93 4.62 3.58 0.93
N THR A 94 4.33 2.95 -0.20
CA THR A 94 4.25 1.48 -0.32
C THR A 94 5.61 0.85 -0.03
N THR A 95 6.69 1.42 -0.55
CA THR A 95 8.06 0.98 -0.25
C THR A 95 8.38 1.04 1.24
N GLY A 96 8.06 2.16 1.90
CA GLY A 96 8.28 2.33 3.33
C GLY A 96 7.42 1.41 4.19
N MET A 97 6.15 1.22 3.84
CA MET A 97 5.25 0.28 4.53
C MET A 97 5.75 -1.17 4.42
N ILE A 98 6.19 -1.59 3.23
CA ILE A 98 6.75 -2.93 3.00
C ILE A 98 8.03 -3.13 3.82
N ALA A 99 8.91 -2.12 3.89
CA ALA A 99 10.11 -2.18 4.70
C ALA A 99 9.77 -2.39 6.20
N LEU A 100 8.83 -1.60 6.73
CA LEU A 100 8.34 -1.72 8.11
C LEU A 100 7.74 -3.11 8.39
N CYS A 101 6.94 -3.64 7.46
CA CYS A 101 6.36 -4.98 7.58
C CYS A 101 7.43 -6.08 7.55
N ARG A 102 8.44 -5.97 6.67
CA ARG A 102 9.55 -6.92 6.59
C ARG A 102 10.39 -6.91 7.86
N GLU A 103 10.69 -5.74 8.42
CA GLU A 103 11.40 -5.60 9.69
C GLU A 103 10.62 -6.23 10.85
N THR A 104 9.33 -5.92 10.94
CA THR A 104 8.44 -6.50 11.97
C THR A 104 8.43 -8.02 11.91
N ARG A 105 8.30 -8.59 10.70
CA ARG A 105 8.31 -10.06 10.50
C ARG A 105 9.64 -10.69 10.90
N ARG A 106 10.76 -10.03 10.62
CA ARG A 106 12.10 -10.49 11.05
C ARG A 106 12.22 -10.48 12.58
N ALA A 107 11.80 -9.41 13.23
CA ALA A 107 11.83 -9.29 14.68
C ALA A 107 10.93 -10.32 15.38
N GLN A 108 9.79 -10.67 14.79
CA GLN A 108 8.90 -11.72 15.31
C GLN A 108 9.55 -13.11 15.27
N ARG A 109 10.24 -13.46 14.16
CA ARG A 109 10.94 -14.74 14.04
C ARG A 109 12.08 -14.87 15.05
N ALA A 110 12.90 -13.83 15.20
CA ALA A 110 14.01 -13.83 16.15
C ALA A 110 13.56 -14.05 17.61
N ARG A 111 12.34 -13.61 17.96
CA ARG A 111 11.76 -13.85 19.29
C ARG A 111 11.20 -15.27 19.47
N GLY A 112 10.80 -15.93 18.39
CA GLY A 112 10.27 -17.30 18.42
C GLY A 112 11.34 -18.38 18.40
N GLU A 113 12.53 -18.10 17.87
CA GLU A 113 13.66 -19.04 17.77
C GLU A 113 14.60 -19.02 18.98
N GLY A 114 14.35 -18.14 19.96
CA GLY A 114 15.16 -17.97 21.18
C GLY A 114 14.59 -18.64 22.43
N MET A 115 13.70 -19.62 22.30
CA MET A 115 13.08 -20.36 23.41
C MET A 115 13.44 -21.84 23.38
#